data_AF-A0A7X7BF82-F1
#
_entry.id   AF-A0A7X7BF82-F1
#
_cell.length_a   1.000
_cell.length_b   1.000
_cell.length_c   1.000
_cell.angle_alpha   90.00
_cell.angle_beta   90.00
_cell.angle_gamma   90.00
#
_symmetry.space_group_name_H-M   'P 1'
#
loop_
_entity.id
_entity.type
_entity.pdbx_description
1 polymer ?
#
loop_
_entity_poly.entity_id
_entity_poly.type
_entity_poly.pdbx_seq_one_letter_code
_entity_poly.pdbx_strand_id
1 'polypeptide(L)'
;MNFLYLLQHPDVFQGSKFLNSNTKCYFEGWYFKNTCKDYNISFIPGIQIENNRKSAFIQIITNDFSYYISYPFSQFKFSYNPFSISIGNNYFSLEYINLQINEENLTLKGKLFYNNHLQIEKNLFNPNIMGPFSFLPFMECNHCILSMKHDISR
;
A
#
# COMPACT_ATOMS: atom_id res chain seq x y z
N MET A 1 -6.49 15.78 9.64
CA MET A 1 -5.46 15.04 10.40
C MET A 1 -4.28 15.96 10.63
N ASN A 2 -3.67 15.98 11.82
CA ASN A 2 -2.57 16.91 12.12
C ASN A 2 -1.25 16.42 11.48
N PHE A 3 -0.39 17.34 11.06
CA PHE A 3 0.93 17.07 10.47
C PHE A 3 1.81 16.17 11.36
N LEU A 4 1.73 16.36 12.68
CA LEU A 4 2.43 15.54 13.67
C LEU A 4 2.02 14.05 13.63
N TYR A 5 0.75 13.74 13.35
CA TYR A 5 0.29 12.35 13.21
C TYR A 5 0.89 11.70 11.97
N LEU A 6 0.91 12.41 10.85
CA LEU A 6 1.47 11.92 9.59
C LEU A 6 2.98 11.61 9.69
N LEU A 7 3.72 12.40 10.48
CA LEU A 7 5.14 12.14 10.76
C LEU A 7 5.36 10.86 11.59
N GLN A 8 4.47 10.57 12.53
CA GLN A 8 4.57 9.38 13.40
C GLN A 8 4.07 8.11 12.69
N HIS A 9 3.20 8.27 11.69
CA HIS A 9 2.57 7.19 10.93
C HIS A 9 2.89 7.33 9.43
N PRO A 10 4.12 7.02 8.98
CA PRO A 10 4.46 7.08 7.56
C PRO A 10 3.73 6.01 6.71
N ASP A 11 3.13 5.01 7.37
CA ASP A 11 2.34 3.93 6.78
C ASP A 11 0.96 4.36 6.27
N VAL A 12 0.39 5.43 6.82
CA VAL A 12 -0.92 5.93 6.38
C VAL A 12 -0.82 6.86 5.18
N PHE A 13 -1.95 7.18 4.55
CA PHE A 13 -2.01 8.02 3.36
C PHE A 13 -1.50 9.46 3.55
N GLN A 14 -0.30 9.74 3.03
CA GLN A 14 0.39 11.02 3.09
C GLN A 14 -0.09 11.99 2.01
N GLY A 15 -0.63 11.45 0.92
CA GLY A 15 -0.94 12.20 -0.30
C GLY A 15 -2.16 13.09 -0.24
N SER A 16 -2.88 13.14 0.87
CA SER A 16 -4.14 13.89 0.98
C SER A 16 -4.00 15.37 0.63
N LYS A 17 -2.85 15.99 0.95
CA LYS A 17 -2.56 17.38 0.57
C LYS A 17 -2.45 17.58 -0.94
N PHE A 18 -1.94 16.57 -1.65
CA PHE A 18 -1.75 16.62 -3.11
C PHE A 18 -3.04 16.40 -3.89
N LEU A 19 -4.10 15.92 -3.23
CA LEU A 19 -5.41 15.75 -3.86
C LEU A 19 -6.11 17.10 -4.14
N ASN A 20 -5.83 18.15 -3.38
CA ASN A 20 -6.50 19.44 -3.53
C ASN A 20 -5.61 20.55 -4.09
N SER A 21 -4.35 20.25 -4.42
CA SER A 21 -3.39 21.18 -5.01
C SER A 21 -3.18 20.90 -6.50
N ASN A 22 -2.63 21.88 -7.24
CA ASN A 22 -2.17 21.73 -8.63
C ASN A 22 -0.85 20.92 -8.71
N THR A 23 -0.87 19.72 -8.15
CA THR A 23 0.27 18.81 -8.15
C THR A 23 0.40 18.15 -9.52
N LYS A 24 1.50 18.42 -10.22
CA LYS A 24 1.75 17.86 -11.56
C LYS A 24 1.98 16.36 -11.53
N CYS A 25 2.83 15.90 -10.60
CA CYS A 25 3.22 14.51 -10.46
C CYS A 25 3.18 14.10 -8.99
N TYR A 26 2.55 12.97 -8.69
CA TYR A 26 2.56 12.36 -7.37
C TYR A 26 2.35 10.87 -7.48
N PHE A 27 2.96 10.10 -6.58
CA PHE A 27 2.77 8.67 -6.50
C PHE A 27 2.79 8.25 -5.03
N GLU A 28 1.88 7.35 -4.66
CA GLU A 28 1.90 6.70 -3.35
C GLU A 28 1.35 5.28 -3.48
N GLY A 29 2.01 4.32 -2.86
CA GLY A 29 1.58 2.93 -2.86
C GLY A 29 2.01 2.19 -1.61
N TRP A 30 1.28 1.13 -1.27
CA TRP A 30 1.51 0.32 -0.06
C TRP A 30 1.92 -1.09 -0.45
N TYR A 31 3.05 -1.58 0.05
CA TYR A 31 3.60 -2.86 -0.38
C TYR A 31 3.23 -4.01 0.55
N PHE A 32 2.31 -4.87 0.11
CA PHE A 32 1.93 -6.08 0.82
C PHE A 32 2.61 -7.29 0.19
N LYS A 33 3.75 -7.71 0.74
CA LYS A 33 4.51 -8.87 0.27
C LYS A 33 4.11 -10.13 1.06
N ASN A 34 3.77 -11.19 0.34
CA ASN A 34 3.44 -12.50 0.89
C ASN A 34 4.38 -13.53 0.26
N THR A 35 5.08 -14.31 1.10
CA THR A 35 6.04 -15.31 0.63
C THR A 35 5.75 -16.66 1.27
N CYS A 36 5.65 -17.68 0.45
CA CYS A 36 5.60 -19.09 0.81
C CYS A 36 6.84 -19.79 0.21
N LYS A 37 7.11 -21.03 0.62
CA LYS A 37 8.33 -21.79 0.29
C LYS A 37 8.74 -21.68 -1.19
N ASP A 38 7.77 -21.80 -2.10
CA ASP A 38 8.01 -21.77 -3.55
C ASP A 38 7.31 -20.59 -4.27
N TYR A 39 6.51 -19.79 -3.56
CA TYR A 39 5.64 -18.78 -4.17
C TYR A 39 5.76 -17.42 -3.47
N ASN A 40 6.07 -16.38 -4.23
CA ASN A 40 6.01 -15.00 -3.77
C ASN A 40 4.88 -14.30 -4.52
N ILE A 41 4.05 -13.58 -3.78
CA ILE A 41 3.04 -12.69 -4.34
C ILE A 41 3.01 -11.38 -3.57
N SER A 42 3.05 -10.28 -4.30
CA SER A 42 2.97 -8.95 -3.72
C SER A 42 1.80 -8.18 -4.32
N PHE A 43 1.09 -7.46 -3.46
CA PHE A 43 0.04 -6.54 -3.85
C PHE A 43 0.46 -5.11 -3.51
N ILE A 44 0.33 -4.22 -4.49
CA ILE A 44 0.63 -2.80 -4.35
C ILE A 44 -0.61 -2.00 -4.76
N PRO A 45 -1.59 -1.79 -3.85
CA PRO A 45 -2.55 -0.73 -4.05
C PRO A 45 -1.83 0.63 -4.03
N GLY A 46 -2.28 1.57 -4.84
CA GLY A 46 -1.72 2.90 -4.86
C GLY A 46 -2.56 3.92 -5.63
N ILE A 47 -2.08 5.16 -5.60
CA ILE A 47 -2.58 6.25 -6.41
C ILE A 47 -1.43 6.92 -7.15
N GLN A 48 -1.76 7.54 -8.26
CA GLN A 48 -0.86 8.41 -8.98
C GLN A 48 -1.59 9.65 -9.47
N ILE A 49 -0.85 10.75 -9.57
CA ILE A 49 -1.26 11.98 -10.20
C ILE A 49 -0.27 12.23 -11.33
N GLU A 50 -0.76 12.38 -12.55
CA GLU A 50 0.05 12.72 -13.71
C GLU A 50 -0.67 13.81 -14.50
N ASN A 51 -0.01 14.95 -14.71
CA ASN A 51 -0.59 16.10 -15.40
C ASN A 51 -1.96 16.52 -14.82
N ASN A 52 -2.06 16.60 -13.49
CA ASN A 52 -3.28 16.84 -12.71
C ASN A 52 -4.39 15.78 -12.87
N ARG A 53 -4.14 14.67 -13.57
CA ARG A 53 -5.08 13.55 -13.67
C ARG A 53 -4.76 12.54 -12.59
N LYS A 54 -5.77 12.20 -11.78
CA LYS A 54 -5.65 11.25 -10.68
C LYS A 54 -6.15 9.89 -11.13
N SER A 55 -5.40 8.85 -10.83
CA SER A 55 -5.85 7.47 -10.95
C SER A 55 -5.44 6.67 -9.72
N ALA A 56 -6.15 5.58 -9.48
CA ALA A 56 -5.77 4.57 -8.52
C ALA A 56 -5.34 3.32 -9.28
N PHE A 57 -4.59 2.45 -8.64
CA PHE A 57 -4.18 1.19 -9.27
C PHE A 57 -3.97 0.10 -8.22
N ILE A 58 -3.97 -1.13 -8.69
CA ILE A 58 -3.47 -2.29 -7.94
C ILE A 58 -2.46 -2.98 -8.84
N GLN A 59 -1.20 -3.03 -8.40
CA GLN A 59 -0.17 -3.84 -9.05
C GLN A 59 -0.02 -5.16 -8.30
N ILE A 60 0.10 -6.26 -9.05
CA ILE A 60 0.26 -7.61 -8.53
C ILE A 60 1.54 -8.18 -9.13
N ILE A 61 2.47 -8.57 -8.28
CA ILE A 61 3.76 -9.14 -8.70
C ILE A 61 3.84 -10.56 -8.16
N THR A 62 4.02 -11.53 -9.04
CA THR A 62 4.29 -12.94 -8.71
C THR A 62 5.73 -13.28 -9.09
N ASN A 63 6.15 -14.54 -8.92
CA ASN A 63 7.46 -14.98 -9.40
C ASN A 63 7.62 -14.78 -10.92
N ASP A 64 6.56 -15.01 -11.69
CA ASP A 64 6.63 -15.14 -13.14
C ASP A 64 5.93 -14.00 -13.90
N PHE A 65 4.97 -13.33 -13.25
CA PHE A 65 4.11 -12.34 -13.89
C PHE A 65 3.95 -11.06 -13.05
N SER A 66 3.78 -9.94 -13.74
CA SER A 66 3.39 -8.66 -13.16
C SER A 66 2.11 -8.17 -13.85
N TYR A 67 1.09 -7.85 -13.06
CA TYR A 67 -0.17 -7.28 -13.51
C TYR A 67 -0.32 -5.87 -12.96
N TYR A 68 -0.86 -4.97 -13.78
CA TYR A 68 -1.19 -3.61 -13.36
C TYR A 68 -2.64 -3.33 -13.75
N ILE A 69 -3.47 -3.02 -12.76
CA ILE A 69 -4.90 -2.80 -12.96
C ILE A 69 -5.20 -1.36 -12.59
N SER A 70 -5.70 -0.59 -13.55
CA SER A 70 -6.03 0.82 -13.38
C SER A 70 -7.47 0.98 -12.89
N TYR A 71 -7.68 1.89 -11.95
CA TYR A 71 -8.98 2.23 -11.39
C TYR A 71 -9.21 3.75 -11.46
N PRO A 72 -10.46 4.19 -11.68
CA PRO A 72 -10.82 5.58 -11.49
C PRO A 72 -10.50 6.02 -10.07
N PHE A 73 -9.96 7.23 -9.91
CA PHE A 73 -9.65 7.77 -8.57
C PHE A 73 -10.89 7.84 -7.65
N SER A 74 -12.09 7.96 -8.20
CA SER A 74 -13.35 7.93 -7.44
C SER A 74 -13.60 6.61 -6.69
N GLN A 75 -12.90 5.54 -7.05
CA GLN A 75 -12.97 4.24 -6.39
C GLN A 75 -11.91 4.06 -5.30
N PHE A 76 -11.00 5.02 -5.13
CA PHE A 76 -10.02 5.01 -4.04
C PHE A 76 -10.63 5.60 -2.77
N LYS A 77 -10.54 4.85 -1.68
CA LYS A 77 -10.90 5.29 -0.32
C LYS A 77 -9.79 4.90 0.63
N PHE A 78 -9.60 5.70 1.66
CA PHE A 78 -8.62 5.43 2.70
C PHE A 78 -9.18 5.76 4.08
N SER A 79 -8.67 5.09 5.10
CA SER A 79 -8.87 5.39 6.50
C SER A 79 -7.51 5.50 7.19
N TYR A 80 -7.40 6.46 8.11
CA TYR A 80 -6.19 6.67 8.90
C TYR A 80 -6.15 5.85 10.18
N ASN A 81 -7.31 5.60 10.79
CA ASN A 81 -7.44 4.87 12.04
C ASN A 81 -8.79 4.14 12.11
N PRO A 82 -8.83 2.80 11.97
CA PRO A 82 -7.68 1.95 11.61
C PRO A 82 -7.16 2.28 10.19
N PHE A 83 -5.88 2.00 9.93
CA PHE A 83 -5.33 2.14 8.58
C PHE A 83 -6.03 1.17 7.62
N SER A 84 -6.57 1.71 6.53
CA SER A 84 -7.05 0.89 5.42
C SER A 84 -7.05 1.64 4.10
N ILE A 85 -6.92 0.87 3.02
CA ILE A 85 -7.04 1.33 1.64
C ILE A 85 -8.08 0.46 0.96
N SER A 86 -8.99 1.07 0.22
CA SER A 86 -9.96 0.38 -0.64
C SER A 86 -9.88 0.93 -2.06
N ILE A 87 -9.84 0.04 -3.04
CA ILE A 87 -9.82 0.39 -4.47
C ILE A 87 -10.82 -0.53 -5.18
N GLY A 88 -11.94 0.05 -5.61
CA GLY A 88 -13.07 -0.73 -6.13
C GLY A 88 -13.62 -1.67 -5.06
N ASN A 89 -13.64 -2.98 -5.33
CA ASN A 89 -14.08 -4.02 -4.38
C ASN A 89 -12.94 -4.63 -3.57
N ASN A 90 -11.72 -4.10 -3.71
CA ASN A 90 -10.53 -4.58 -3.01
C ASN A 90 -10.30 -3.80 -1.73
N TYR A 91 -9.79 -4.47 -0.70
CA TYR A 91 -9.52 -3.90 0.61
C TYR A 91 -8.16 -4.36 1.12
N PHE A 92 -7.41 -3.42 1.70
CA PHE A 92 -6.08 -3.63 2.23
C PHE A 92 -5.99 -2.98 3.60
N SER A 93 -5.48 -3.71 4.57
CA SER A 93 -5.25 -3.23 5.93
C SER A 93 -4.08 -3.99 6.54
N LEU A 94 -3.67 -3.58 7.74
CA LEU A 94 -2.70 -4.36 8.50
C LEU A 94 -3.22 -5.75 8.84
N GLU A 95 -4.51 -5.92 9.12
CA GLU A 95 -5.09 -7.18 9.61
C GLU A 95 -5.41 -8.19 8.49
N TYR A 96 -5.82 -7.70 7.32
CA TYR A 96 -6.16 -8.56 6.19
C TYR A 96 -6.18 -7.82 4.86
N ILE A 97 -6.10 -8.61 3.79
CA ILE A 97 -6.37 -8.21 2.41
C ILE A 97 -7.62 -8.96 1.93
N ASN A 98 -8.50 -8.26 1.21
CA ASN A 98 -9.59 -8.86 0.45
C ASN A 98 -9.50 -8.41 -1.01
N LEU A 99 -9.40 -9.37 -1.93
CA LEU A 99 -9.27 -9.10 -3.36
C LEU A 99 -10.48 -9.66 -4.11
N GLN A 100 -10.99 -8.85 -5.03
CA GLN A 100 -12.04 -9.20 -5.96
C GLN A 100 -11.77 -8.48 -7.29
N ILE A 101 -10.95 -9.13 -8.11
CA ILE A 101 -10.47 -8.65 -9.40
C ILE A 101 -10.94 -9.65 -10.47
N ASN A 102 -11.53 -9.13 -11.53
CA ASN A 102 -11.97 -9.92 -12.67
C ASN A 102 -11.70 -9.15 -13.97
N GLU A 103 -10.50 -9.34 -14.51
CA GLU A 103 -10.02 -8.82 -15.78
C GLU A 103 -9.92 -9.95 -16.81
N GLU A 104 -9.85 -9.63 -18.10
CA GLU A 104 -9.83 -10.62 -19.19
C GLU A 104 -8.75 -11.71 -19.02
N ASN A 105 -7.58 -11.33 -18.51
CA ASN A 105 -6.42 -12.22 -18.35
C ASN A 105 -6.05 -12.49 -16.88
N LEU A 106 -6.91 -12.08 -15.94
CA LEU A 106 -6.64 -12.21 -14.50
C LEU A 106 -7.94 -12.23 -13.70
N THR A 107 -8.24 -13.38 -13.10
CA THR A 107 -9.28 -13.50 -12.07
C THR A 107 -8.63 -13.78 -10.73
N LEU A 108 -8.83 -12.88 -9.77
CA LEU A 108 -8.32 -13.04 -8.41
C LEU A 108 -9.42 -12.74 -7.40
N LYS A 109 -9.80 -13.76 -6.62
CA LYS A 109 -10.76 -13.64 -5.53
C LYS A 109 -10.23 -14.36 -4.31
N GLY A 110 -10.15 -13.67 -3.18
CA GLY A 110 -9.68 -14.28 -1.95
C GLY A 110 -9.49 -13.27 -0.83
N LYS A 111 -9.39 -13.81 0.38
CA LYS A 111 -9.09 -13.05 1.58
C LYS A 111 -7.84 -13.66 2.23
N LEU A 112 -6.89 -12.80 2.61
CA LEU A 112 -5.67 -13.18 3.32
C LEU A 112 -5.70 -12.50 4.66
N PHE A 113 -5.66 -13.29 5.74
CA PHE A 113 -5.60 -12.77 7.10
C PHE A 113 -4.15 -12.77 7.58
N TYR A 114 -3.78 -11.71 8.29
CA TYR A 114 -2.48 -11.55 8.90
C TYR A 114 -2.61 -11.74 10.40
N ASN A 115 -1.96 -12.79 10.91
CA ASN A 115 -1.85 -13.05 12.34
C ASN A 115 -0.43 -12.72 12.81
N ASN A 116 -0.26 -12.28 14.06
CA ASN A 116 1.03 -11.93 14.67
C ASN A 116 1.78 -10.80 13.96
N HIS A 117 1.31 -9.55 14.12
CA HIS A 117 2.06 -8.36 13.66
C HIS A 117 3.38 -8.21 14.43
N LEU A 118 4.47 -8.72 13.87
CA LEU A 118 5.80 -8.23 14.22
C LEU A 118 5.95 -6.87 13.55
N GLN A 119 5.50 -5.81 14.22
CA GLN A 119 5.90 -4.46 13.84
C GLN A 119 7.42 -4.39 13.96
N ILE A 120 8.07 -3.92 12.90
CA ILE A 120 9.50 -3.64 12.92
C ILE A 120 9.74 -2.67 14.09
N GLU A 121 10.68 -3.00 14.99
CA GLU A 121 11.04 -2.14 16.12
C GLU A 121 11.47 -0.76 15.61
N LYS A 122 10.57 0.21 15.73
CA LYS A 122 10.82 1.61 15.38
C LYS A 122 11.59 2.23 16.55
N ASN A 123 12.88 2.51 16.35
CA ASN A 123 13.67 3.30 17.30
C ASN A 123 13.83 4.72 16.76
N LEU A 124 14.15 5.69 17.64
CA LEU A 124 14.28 7.12 17.28
C LEU A 124 15.26 7.37 16.11
N PHE A 125 16.20 6.46 15.89
CA PHE A 125 17.20 6.50 14.82
C PHE A 125 16.82 5.67 13.57
N ASN A 126 15.78 4.84 13.64
CA ASN A 126 15.26 3.98 12.56
C ASN A 126 13.72 3.95 12.61
N PRO A 127 13.03 5.03 12.19
CA PRO A 127 11.57 5.13 12.28
C PRO A 127 10.81 4.26 11.26
N ASN A 128 11.48 3.67 10.26
CA ASN A 128 10.91 2.69 9.32
C ASN A 128 11.98 1.71 8.77
N ILE A 129 11.59 0.75 7.94
CA ILE A 129 12.49 -0.30 7.38
C ILE A 129 13.62 0.24 6.51
N MET A 130 13.55 1.51 6.10
CA MET A 130 14.63 2.17 5.36
C MET A 130 15.79 2.61 6.28
N GLY A 131 15.69 2.39 7.60
CA GLY A 131 16.71 2.81 8.55
C GLY A 131 16.93 4.34 8.53
N PRO A 132 18.17 4.85 8.51
CA PRO A 132 18.44 6.29 8.52
C PRO A 132 17.99 7.02 7.25
N PHE A 133 17.66 6.31 6.16
CA PHE A 133 17.13 6.92 4.92
C PHE A 133 15.69 7.45 5.08
N SER A 134 15.01 7.08 6.16
CA SER A 134 13.71 7.61 6.57
C SER A 134 13.68 9.13 6.81
N PHE A 135 14.84 9.74 7.08
CA PHE A 135 14.97 11.17 7.35
C PHE A 135 15.16 12.01 6.07
N LEU A 136 15.21 11.39 4.89
CA LEU A 136 15.35 12.11 3.61
C LEU A 136 13.97 12.45 3.02
N PRO A 137 13.58 13.74 2.97
CA PRO A 137 12.23 14.17 2.60
C PRO A 137 11.93 14.14 1.08
N PHE A 138 12.73 13.43 0.29
CA PHE A 138 12.68 13.42 -1.19
C PHE A 138 12.59 12.02 -1.80
N MET A 139 12.30 11.00 -1.00
CA MET A 139 12.12 9.63 -1.51
C MET A 139 10.65 9.43 -1.90
N GLU A 140 10.39 9.24 -3.20
CA GLU A 140 9.06 9.13 -3.81
C GLU A 140 8.30 7.82 -3.46
N CYS A 141 8.85 7.01 -2.56
CA CYS A 141 8.26 5.76 -2.10
C CYS A 141 8.60 5.55 -0.61
N ASN A 142 7.71 5.97 0.29
CA ASN A 142 7.79 5.55 1.69
C ASN A 142 7.48 4.05 1.77
N HIS A 143 8.53 3.23 1.80
CA HIS A 143 8.41 1.79 2.01
C HIS A 143 7.98 1.52 3.45
N CYS A 144 6.69 1.29 3.67
CA CYS A 144 6.27 0.52 4.82
C CYS A 144 6.19 -0.95 4.41
N ILE A 145 7.11 -1.77 4.91
CA ILE A 145 6.95 -3.23 4.86
C ILE A 145 5.98 -3.57 6.00
N LEU A 146 4.73 -3.83 5.63
CA LEU A 146 3.63 -4.00 6.58
C LEU A 146 3.62 -5.42 7.20
N SER A 147 4.30 -6.38 6.59
CA SER A 147 4.23 -7.79 6.98
C SER A 147 5.41 -8.59 6.41
N MET A 148 6.20 -9.24 7.28
CA MET A 148 7.36 -10.08 6.88
C MET A 148 7.23 -11.55 7.27
N LYS A 149 6.36 -11.89 8.23
CA LYS A 149 6.12 -13.28 8.66
C LYS A 149 4.77 -13.37 9.38
N HIS A 150 3.76 -13.90 8.69
CA HIS A 150 2.43 -14.12 9.25
C HIS A 150 1.93 -15.51 8.85
N ASP A 151 1.23 -16.15 9.76
CA ASP A 151 0.50 -17.38 9.44
C ASP A 151 -0.71 -17.02 8.59
N ILE A 152 -0.68 -17.46 7.34
CA ILE A 152 -1.77 -17.25 6.38
C ILE A 152 -2.83 -18.33 6.63
N SER A 153 -3.96 -17.94 7.21
CA SER A 153 -5.17 -18.79 7.26
C SER A 153 -6.09 -18.45 6.08
N ARG A 154 -6.74 -19.49 5.52
CA ARG A 154 -7.78 -19.35 4.49
C ARG A 154 -9.09 -18.87 5.07
#